data_AF-A0A1M7QHP7-F1
#
_entry.id   AF-A0A1M7QHP7-F1
#
_cell.length_a   1.000
_cell.length_b   1.000
_cell.length_c   1.000
_cell.angle_alpha   90.00
_cell.angle_beta   90.00
_cell.angle_gamma   90.00
#
_symmetry.space_group_name_H-M   'P 1'
#
loop_
_entity.id
_entity.type
_entity.pdbx_description
1 polymer ?
#
loop_
_entity_poly.entity_id
_entity_poly.type
_entity_poly.pdbx_seq_one_letter_code
_entity_poly.pdbx_strand_id
1 'polypeptide(L)'
;METDKENKENAQEKDTGFSEKRYLYIHIGAILLIMLAILIFIVPGMEATNQFLGSGLVVVTGLIFIYVLLTRYFGPKSKDRNPNHNPYHTFFFKGTVILSSVLVTFGILGAFFVYVEYDNLFQAVGLATSVVWIALFLIYFMWSVYHYNINYGLTDQDWQRIYDARDRYSKGLPVKASEMTMPDHNPYRSQTFGLPPGTVRGMIAFTLLMGGMALLIASFGTQYTGVDAALLSQQFEFFETAFLMMIAFYFGDKSLKYLQNRWVSRGKPQETTETQNQPGTVSTAPAPQAQPHPLSSLDMDNSFFEMEDTSFKLREEEQPKSDLSAQRKVLSTSFDSPTEDLMYREEYVQIKDNVNSKVLSDMDIRMALDEMEQRDHIKISLPVIKAVVTVESAGRGHLQDGRAKILFEGHKFWYWLEKFGKDPRSLSKGREHIIYEKWTRKHYRVGAAEYERLEEARSIDPKAAVYATSWGLFQILGENLEHNIKGRKYKNVEEFESRQHESEYFHFLDFLEFIKTKKVRSKALIAYIAEDMQDKYDWESFAYGYNGSGYKVNQYHIKMQQHYEKFKKEGTWLT
;
A
#
# COMPACT_ATOMS: atom_id res chain seq x y z
N MET A 1 -56.54 -6.36 28.96
CA MET A 1 -55.11 -6.66 28.64
C MET A 1 -54.52 -5.67 27.61
N GLU A 2 -55.33 -4.96 26.83
CA GLU A 2 -54.86 -3.88 25.94
C GLU A 2 -54.64 -2.53 26.64
N THR A 3 -55.41 -2.22 27.69
CA THR A 3 -55.31 -0.95 28.44
C THR A 3 -54.01 -0.79 29.26
N ASP A 4 -53.34 -1.89 29.62
CA ASP A 4 -52.06 -1.85 30.36
C ASP A 4 -50.83 -1.61 29.46
N LYS A 5 -50.96 -1.81 28.14
CA LYS A 5 -49.88 -1.51 27.18
C LYS A 5 -49.82 -0.02 26.85
N GLU A 6 -50.96 0.62 26.60
CA GLU A 6 -51.04 2.06 26.35
C GLU A 6 -50.56 2.90 27.54
N ASN A 7 -50.89 2.49 28.77
CA ASN A 7 -50.42 3.18 29.97
C ASN A 7 -48.91 3.04 30.22
N LYS A 8 -48.27 1.96 29.74
CA LYS A 8 -46.81 1.78 29.84
C LYS A 8 -46.05 2.61 28.81
N GLU A 9 -46.61 2.82 27.61
CA GLU A 9 -45.99 3.67 26.58
C GLU A 9 -46.04 5.16 26.99
N ASN A 10 -47.18 5.62 27.51
CA ASN A 10 -47.33 7.01 28.01
C ASN A 10 -46.48 7.32 29.27
N ALA A 11 -46.20 6.32 30.12
CA ALA A 11 -45.32 6.49 31.27
C ALA A 11 -43.83 6.54 30.86
N GLN A 12 -43.43 5.81 29.81
CA GLN A 12 -42.06 5.81 29.29
C GLN A 12 -41.69 7.10 28.55
N GLU A 13 -42.65 7.74 27.87
CA GLU A 13 -42.42 8.97 27.13
C GLU A 13 -42.24 10.21 28.04
N LYS A 14 -42.79 10.18 29.26
CA LYS A 14 -42.60 11.23 30.27
C LYS A 14 -41.22 11.19 30.94
N ASP A 15 -40.58 10.03 31.03
CA ASP A 15 -39.31 9.84 31.73
C ASP A 15 -38.09 10.23 30.86
N THR A 16 -38.20 10.05 29.53
CA THR A 16 -37.17 10.44 28.55
C THR A 16 -36.98 11.96 28.47
N GLY A 17 -38.08 12.72 28.45
CA GLY A 17 -38.04 14.20 28.43
C GLY A 17 -37.47 14.82 29.70
N PHE A 18 -37.45 14.08 30.82
CA PHE A 18 -36.86 14.52 32.09
C PHE A 18 -35.34 14.24 32.13
N SER A 19 -34.89 13.16 31.51
CA SER A 19 -33.47 12.80 31.37
C SER A 19 -32.70 13.73 30.43
N GLU A 20 -33.32 14.13 29.30
CA GLU A 20 -32.69 15.04 28.32
C GLU A 20 -32.43 16.44 28.90
N LYS A 21 -33.35 16.97 29.72
CA LYS A 21 -33.17 18.25 30.39
C LYS A 21 -32.02 18.22 31.40
N ARG A 22 -31.88 17.14 32.18
CA ARG A 22 -30.75 16.96 33.12
C ARG A 22 -29.40 16.91 32.40
N TYR A 23 -29.35 16.22 31.26
CA TYR A 23 -28.15 16.16 30.42
C TYR A 23 -27.74 17.55 29.90
N LEU A 24 -28.71 18.36 29.46
CA LEU A 24 -28.48 19.73 29.02
C LEU A 24 -27.93 20.62 30.15
N TYR A 25 -28.50 20.53 31.36
CA TYR A 25 -28.02 21.31 32.51
C TYR A 25 -26.62 20.88 32.98
N ILE A 26 -26.27 19.59 32.89
CA ILE A 26 -24.91 19.10 33.16
C ILE A 26 -23.92 19.66 32.13
N HIS A 27 -24.29 19.71 30.85
CA HIS A 27 -23.48 20.31 29.78
C HIS A 27 -23.20 21.79 30.04
N ILE A 28 -24.25 22.57 30.30
CA ILE A 28 -24.14 24.01 30.56
C ILE A 28 -23.34 24.28 31.84
N GLY A 29 -23.59 23.51 32.90
CA GLY A 29 -22.88 23.64 34.18
C GLY A 29 -21.39 23.34 34.06
N ALA A 30 -21.02 22.30 33.31
CA ALA A 30 -19.62 21.95 33.11
C ALA A 30 -18.87 22.98 32.26
N ILE A 31 -19.50 23.53 31.20
CA ILE A 31 -18.91 24.60 30.39
C ILE A 31 -18.63 25.84 31.24
N LEU A 32 -19.57 26.23 32.10
CA LEU A 32 -19.39 27.36 33.01
C LEU A 32 -18.27 27.10 34.04
N LEU A 33 -18.16 25.89 34.58
CA LEU A 33 -17.11 25.50 35.53
C LEU A 33 -15.72 25.49 34.89
N ILE A 34 -15.61 24.96 33.67
CA ILE A 34 -14.35 24.94 32.91
C ILE A 34 -13.94 26.36 32.53
N MET A 35 -14.87 27.20 32.06
CA MET A 35 -14.59 28.62 31.81
C MET A 35 -14.15 29.36 33.06
N LEU A 36 -14.80 29.13 34.20
CA LEU A 36 -14.42 29.74 35.48
C LEU A 36 -13.02 29.29 35.92
N ALA A 37 -12.68 28.01 35.77
CA ALA A 37 -11.36 27.49 36.08
C ALA A 37 -10.26 28.09 35.18
N ILE A 38 -10.54 28.26 33.88
CA ILE A 38 -9.63 28.95 32.96
C ILE A 38 -9.44 30.41 33.39
N LEU A 39 -10.50 31.10 33.78
CA LEU A 39 -10.46 32.51 34.14
C LEU A 39 -9.78 32.79 35.50
N ILE A 40 -9.89 31.86 36.45
CA ILE A 40 -9.25 31.97 37.77
C ILE A 40 -7.78 31.54 37.74
N PHE A 41 -7.42 30.50 36.98
CA PHE A 41 -6.08 29.93 37.06
C PHE A 41 -5.16 30.30 35.89
N ILE A 42 -5.70 30.42 34.66
CA ILE A 42 -4.87 30.67 33.46
C ILE A 42 -4.66 32.17 33.24
N VAL A 43 -5.71 32.99 33.40
CA VAL A 43 -5.61 34.44 33.15
C VAL A 43 -4.65 35.14 34.13
N PRO A 44 -4.68 34.89 35.46
CA PRO A 44 -3.71 35.49 36.38
C PRO A 44 -2.32 34.82 36.33
N GLY A 45 -2.26 33.54 35.96
CA GLY A 45 -1.00 32.78 35.86
C GLY A 45 -0.10 33.20 34.69
N MET A 46 -0.63 33.91 33.70
CA MET A 46 0.16 34.49 32.61
C MET A 46 1.02 35.69 33.05
N GLU A 47 0.71 36.33 34.17
CA GLU A 47 1.47 37.49 34.70
C GLU A 47 2.33 37.16 35.92
N ALA A 48 2.06 36.07 36.66
CA ALA A 48 2.82 35.71 37.86
C ALA A 48 3.05 34.20 38.04
N THR A 49 4.33 33.80 38.01
CA THR A 49 4.94 32.56 38.53
C THR A 49 4.41 31.21 38.00
N ASN A 50 5.33 30.35 37.51
CA ASN A 50 5.06 29.05 36.88
C ASN A 50 4.20 28.05 37.68
N GLN A 51 4.09 28.19 39.01
CA GLN A 51 3.32 27.28 39.87
C GLN A 51 1.79 27.45 39.73
N PHE A 52 1.30 28.67 39.47
CA PHE A 52 -0.14 28.92 39.29
C PHE A 52 -0.66 28.37 37.96
N LEU A 53 0.16 28.48 36.91
CA LEU A 53 -0.12 27.90 35.59
C LEU A 53 -0.15 26.36 35.65
N GLY A 54 0.83 25.74 36.32
CA GLY A 54 0.91 24.28 36.45
C GLY A 54 -0.29 23.68 37.21
N SER A 55 -0.67 24.29 38.34
CA SER A 55 -1.84 23.85 39.12
C SER A 55 -3.17 24.08 38.38
N GLY A 56 -3.29 25.19 37.63
CA GLY A 56 -4.45 25.47 36.79
C GLY A 56 -4.70 24.44 35.70
N LEU A 57 -3.63 24.02 35.02
CA LEU A 57 -3.71 23.07 33.92
C LEU A 57 -4.16 21.68 34.40
N VAL A 58 -3.70 21.26 35.58
CA VAL A 58 -4.14 20.01 36.23
C VAL A 58 -5.62 20.07 36.60
N VAL A 59 -6.09 21.18 37.17
CA VAL A 59 -7.51 21.36 37.57
C VAL A 59 -8.43 21.34 36.34
N VAL A 60 -8.07 22.05 35.27
CA VAL A 60 -8.86 22.08 34.02
C VAL A 60 -8.93 20.68 33.40
N THR A 61 -7.81 19.96 33.37
CA THR A 61 -7.77 18.58 32.84
C THR A 61 -8.63 17.64 33.68
N GLY A 62 -8.62 17.77 35.01
CA GLY A 62 -9.49 17.02 35.91
C GLY A 62 -10.98 17.32 35.71
N LEU A 63 -11.35 18.59 35.53
CA LEU A 63 -12.74 18.99 35.26
C LEU A 63 -13.27 18.46 33.92
N ILE A 64 -12.42 18.45 32.88
CA ILE A 64 -12.75 17.83 31.58
C ILE A 64 -12.99 16.33 31.76
N PHE A 65 -12.15 15.64 32.52
CA PHE A 65 -12.32 14.21 32.78
C PHE A 65 -13.60 13.90 33.55
N ILE A 66 -13.91 14.68 34.59
CA ILE A 66 -15.16 14.56 35.37
C ILE A 66 -16.38 14.81 34.47
N TYR A 67 -16.31 15.82 33.60
CA TYR A 67 -17.37 16.11 32.65
C TYR A 67 -17.61 14.94 31.67
N VAL A 68 -16.56 14.32 31.14
CA VAL A 68 -16.66 13.14 30.27
C VAL A 68 -17.29 11.96 31.01
N LEU A 69 -16.97 11.77 32.30
CA LEU A 69 -17.58 10.73 33.13
C LEU A 69 -19.08 11.01 33.40
N LEU A 70 -19.42 12.26 33.74
CA LEU A 70 -20.80 12.66 34.03
C LEU A 70 -21.70 12.59 32.80
N THR A 71 -21.24 13.07 31.65
CA THR A 71 -21.99 13.00 30.38
C THR A 71 -22.22 11.56 29.95
N ARG A 72 -21.27 10.66 30.22
CA ARG A 72 -21.43 9.24 29.96
C ARG A 72 -22.41 8.55 30.91
N TYR A 73 -22.46 8.95 32.18
CA TYR A 73 -23.35 8.34 33.17
C TYR A 73 -24.80 8.82 33.04
N PHE A 74 -25.00 10.13 32.79
CA PHE A 74 -26.31 10.76 32.70
C PHE A 74 -26.81 10.97 31.25
N GLY A 75 -26.05 10.50 30.26
CA GLY A 75 -26.44 10.56 28.85
C GLY A 75 -27.73 9.78 28.59
N PRO A 76 -28.58 10.25 27.65
CA PRO A 76 -29.80 9.53 27.27
C PRO A 76 -29.42 8.14 26.73
N LYS A 77 -29.93 7.09 27.36
CA LYS A 77 -29.76 5.72 26.88
C LYS A 77 -30.72 5.52 25.69
N SER A 78 -30.18 5.39 24.48
CA SER A 78 -30.99 5.00 23.32
C SER A 78 -31.64 3.65 23.58
N LYS A 79 -32.91 3.50 23.17
CA LYS A 79 -33.62 2.21 23.21
C LYS A 79 -32.90 1.27 22.21
N ASP A 80 -31.99 0.44 22.70
CA ASP A 80 -31.33 -0.59 21.89
C ASP A 80 -32.35 -1.69 21.57
N ARG A 81 -33.16 -1.49 20.52
CA ARG A 81 -34.01 -2.53 19.93
C ARG A 81 -33.20 -3.34 18.91
N ASN A 82 -32.02 -3.82 19.28
CA ASN A 82 -31.22 -4.70 18.41
C ASN A 82 -31.55 -6.18 18.73
N PRO A 83 -32.18 -6.94 17.81
CA PRO A 83 -32.46 -8.37 18.01
C PRO A 83 -31.19 -9.22 18.10
N ASN A 84 -30.08 -8.72 17.52
CA ASN A 84 -28.74 -9.31 17.55
C ASN A 84 -27.81 -8.49 18.46
N HIS A 85 -28.28 -8.15 19.67
CA HIS A 85 -27.41 -7.58 20.70
C HIS A 85 -26.31 -8.61 21.00
N ASN A 86 -25.14 -8.42 20.39
CA ASN A 86 -23.99 -9.27 20.66
C ASN A 86 -23.66 -9.11 22.16
N PRO A 87 -23.77 -10.18 22.98
CA PRO A 87 -23.57 -10.08 24.43
C PRO A 87 -22.17 -9.53 24.78
N TYR A 88 -21.20 -9.75 23.88
CA TYR A 88 -19.84 -9.28 24.01
C TYR A 88 -19.66 -7.78 23.70
N HIS A 89 -20.61 -7.10 23.04
CA HIS A 89 -20.55 -5.66 22.78
C HIS A 89 -20.39 -4.87 24.10
N THR A 90 -21.31 -5.12 25.03
CA THR A 90 -21.31 -4.47 26.34
C THR A 90 -20.09 -4.83 27.17
N PHE A 91 -19.64 -6.09 27.12
CA PHE A 91 -18.46 -6.53 27.86
C PHE A 91 -17.17 -5.90 27.30
N PHE A 92 -17.03 -5.89 25.98
CA PHE A 92 -15.87 -5.37 25.27
C PHE A 92 -15.72 -3.86 25.52
N PHE A 93 -16.74 -3.05 25.21
CA PHE A 93 -16.64 -1.59 25.39
C PHE A 93 -16.59 -1.15 26.86
N LYS A 94 -17.31 -1.83 27.77
CA LYS A 94 -17.18 -1.52 29.20
C LYS A 94 -15.81 -1.94 29.73
N GLY A 95 -15.29 -3.09 29.32
CA GLY A 95 -13.96 -3.59 29.69
C GLY A 95 -12.85 -2.66 29.23
N THR A 96 -12.84 -2.26 27.96
CA THR A 96 -11.88 -1.29 27.40
C THR A 96 -11.89 0.02 28.17
N VAL A 97 -13.08 0.52 28.52
CA VAL A 97 -13.21 1.81 29.22
C VAL A 97 -12.77 1.71 30.67
N ILE A 98 -13.11 0.62 31.36
CA ILE A 98 -12.62 0.37 32.72
C ILE A 98 -11.09 0.31 32.69
N LEU A 99 -10.52 -0.48 31.77
CA LEU A 99 -9.07 -0.62 31.61
C LEU A 99 -8.40 0.73 31.34
N SER A 100 -8.90 1.51 30.37
CA SER A 100 -8.35 2.83 30.05
C SER A 100 -8.52 3.82 31.21
N SER A 101 -9.64 3.79 31.94
CA SER A 101 -9.85 4.67 33.10
C SER A 101 -8.90 4.32 34.24
N VAL A 102 -8.67 3.03 34.48
CA VAL A 102 -7.70 2.52 35.46
C VAL A 102 -6.29 2.94 35.06
N LEU A 103 -5.92 2.75 33.79
CA LEU A 103 -4.61 3.15 33.26
C LEU A 103 -4.36 4.65 33.41
N VAL A 104 -5.33 5.50 33.05
CA VAL A 104 -5.24 6.96 33.21
C VAL A 104 -5.13 7.35 34.68
N THR A 105 -5.92 6.71 35.56
CA THR A 105 -5.87 7.00 37.00
C THR A 105 -4.50 6.66 37.57
N PHE A 106 -3.96 5.48 37.28
CA PHE A 106 -2.60 5.11 37.70
C PHE A 106 -1.52 5.99 37.06
N GLY A 107 -1.69 6.38 35.80
CA GLY A 107 -0.79 7.30 35.10
C GLY A 107 -0.74 8.68 35.76
N ILE A 108 -1.91 9.25 36.08
CA ILE A 108 -2.02 10.55 36.76
C ILE A 108 -1.49 10.46 38.18
N LEU A 109 -1.80 9.40 38.92
CA LEU A 109 -1.21 9.17 40.25
C LEU A 109 0.30 9.05 40.16
N GLY A 110 0.82 8.29 39.20
CA GLY A 110 2.27 8.17 38.95
C GLY A 110 2.90 9.53 38.62
N ALA A 111 2.27 10.33 37.76
CA ALA A 111 2.71 11.69 37.46
C ALA A 111 2.70 12.59 38.70
N PHE A 112 1.67 12.49 39.54
CA PHE A 112 1.60 13.22 40.80
C PHE A 112 2.72 12.81 41.77
N PHE A 113 3.02 11.51 41.91
CA PHE A 113 4.15 11.03 42.70
C PHE A 113 5.48 11.56 42.15
N VAL A 114 5.67 11.56 40.83
CA VAL A 114 6.88 12.12 40.20
C VAL A 114 7.01 13.61 40.52
N TYR A 115 5.91 14.36 40.48
CA TYR A 115 5.90 15.77 40.83
C TYR A 115 6.26 16.01 42.31
N VAL A 116 5.67 15.24 43.23
CA VAL A 116 5.89 15.42 44.68
C VAL A 116 7.30 14.99 45.10
N GLU A 117 7.82 13.89 44.55
CA GLU A 117 9.11 13.33 44.96
C GLU A 117 10.30 14.05 44.31
N TYR A 118 10.19 14.42 43.03
CA TYR A 118 11.31 14.96 42.25
C TYR A 118 11.19 16.47 41.93
N ASP A 119 10.11 17.15 42.37
CA ASP A 119 9.77 18.55 42.06
C ASP A 119 9.86 18.89 40.55
N ASN A 120 9.67 17.86 39.70
CA ASN A 120 9.83 17.97 38.26
C ASN A 120 8.48 17.94 37.55
N LEU A 121 7.91 19.14 37.39
CA LEU A 121 6.62 19.33 36.72
C LEU A 121 6.63 18.80 35.28
N PHE A 122 7.72 19.02 34.54
CA PHE A 122 7.81 18.65 33.14
C PHE A 122 7.83 17.13 32.93
N GLN A 123 8.56 16.39 33.77
CA GLN A 123 8.58 14.92 33.73
C GLN A 123 7.21 14.34 34.11
N ALA A 124 6.54 14.92 35.10
CA ALA A 124 5.18 14.55 35.48
C ALA A 124 4.19 14.76 34.32
N VAL A 125 4.26 15.92 33.63
CA VAL A 125 3.39 16.22 32.48
C VAL A 125 3.70 15.31 31.29
N GLY A 126 4.97 15.01 31.00
CA GLY A 126 5.36 14.07 29.95
C GLY A 126 4.82 12.65 30.20
N LEU A 127 4.95 12.16 31.44
CA LEU A 127 4.39 10.87 31.84
C LEU A 127 2.86 10.86 31.73
N ALA A 128 2.17 11.88 32.23
CA ALA A 128 0.72 11.99 32.12
C ALA A 128 0.26 12.00 30.65
N THR A 129 0.96 12.74 29.79
CA THR A 129 0.65 12.85 28.35
C THR A 129 0.78 11.50 27.65
N SER A 130 1.85 10.75 27.90
CA SER A 130 2.04 9.43 27.29
C SER A 130 1.00 8.42 27.74
N VAL A 131 0.66 8.38 29.03
CA VAL A 131 -0.34 7.45 29.55
C VAL A 131 -1.76 7.79 29.05
N VAL A 132 -2.13 9.07 29.02
CA VAL A 132 -3.40 9.52 28.44
C VAL A 132 -3.48 9.15 26.96
N TRP A 133 -2.40 9.35 26.21
CA TRP A 133 -2.36 8.99 24.80
C TRP A 133 -2.55 7.47 24.59
N ILE A 134 -1.85 6.63 25.34
CA ILE A 134 -1.99 5.16 25.26
C ILE A 134 -3.44 4.75 25.54
N ALA A 135 -4.07 5.36 26.54
CA ALA A 135 -5.46 5.08 26.88
C ALA A 135 -6.43 5.47 25.74
N LEU A 136 -6.23 6.64 25.11
CA LEU A 136 -7.00 7.10 23.95
C LEU A 136 -6.80 6.20 22.73
N PHE A 137 -5.54 5.86 22.45
CA PHE A 137 -5.18 4.93 21.38
C PHE A 137 -5.89 3.59 21.55
N LEU A 138 -5.87 3.02 22.76
CA LEU A 138 -6.48 1.72 23.05
C LEU A 138 -8.01 1.78 22.88
N ILE A 139 -8.66 2.86 23.30
CA ILE A 139 -10.09 3.07 23.07
C ILE A 139 -10.40 3.11 21.57
N TYR A 140 -9.66 3.93 20.80
CA TYR A 140 -9.88 4.08 19.37
C TYR A 140 -9.59 2.79 18.59
N PHE A 141 -8.48 2.11 18.91
CA PHE A 141 -8.10 0.86 18.27
C PHE A 141 -9.19 -0.21 18.49
N MET A 142 -9.65 -0.38 19.72
CA MET A 142 -10.72 -1.34 20.03
C MET A 142 -12.04 -0.98 19.37
N TRP A 143 -12.42 0.30 19.38
CA TRP A 143 -13.59 0.77 18.64
C TRP A 143 -13.47 0.47 17.14
N SER A 144 -12.32 0.73 16.53
CA SER A 144 -12.10 0.51 15.10
C SER A 144 -12.22 -0.97 14.73
N VAL A 145 -11.61 -1.86 15.50
CA VAL A 145 -11.68 -3.30 15.29
C VAL A 145 -13.12 -3.79 15.42
N TYR A 146 -13.84 -3.32 16.43
CA TYR A 146 -15.26 -3.66 16.58
C TYR A 146 -16.09 -3.15 15.40
N HIS A 147 -15.95 -1.88 15.05
CA HIS A 147 -16.75 -1.25 14.02
C HIS A 147 -16.61 -1.95 12.66
N TYR A 148 -15.39 -2.29 12.26
CA TYR A 148 -15.16 -2.92 10.96
C TYR A 148 -15.31 -4.45 10.99
N ASN A 149 -14.76 -5.15 11.98
CA ASN A 149 -14.78 -6.62 11.96
C ASN A 149 -16.06 -7.24 12.50
N ILE A 150 -16.73 -6.56 13.45
CA ILE A 150 -17.94 -7.09 14.10
C ILE A 150 -19.19 -6.42 13.51
N ASN A 151 -19.15 -5.11 13.32
CA ASN A 151 -20.27 -4.34 12.77
C ASN A 151 -20.22 -4.16 11.23
N TYR A 152 -19.23 -4.75 10.55
CA TYR A 152 -19.04 -4.69 9.09
C TYR A 152 -18.95 -3.27 8.50
N GLY A 153 -18.50 -2.29 9.30
CA GLY A 153 -18.39 -0.89 8.90
C GLY A 153 -19.70 -0.11 8.93
N LEU A 154 -20.77 -0.67 9.49
CA LEU A 154 -22.04 0.01 9.69
C LEU A 154 -22.16 0.54 11.13
N THR A 155 -22.86 1.66 11.29
CA THR A 155 -23.17 2.19 12.61
C THR A 155 -24.35 1.42 13.23
N ASP A 156 -24.49 1.50 14.56
CA ASP A 156 -25.64 0.87 15.23
C ASP A 156 -26.98 1.45 14.75
N GLN A 157 -27.00 2.72 14.31
CA GLN A 157 -28.17 3.35 13.70
C GLN A 157 -28.50 2.77 12.32
N ASP A 158 -27.49 2.44 11.52
CA ASP A 158 -27.70 1.84 10.21
C ASP A 158 -28.24 0.41 10.34
N TRP A 159 -27.73 -0.34 11.32
CA TRP A 159 -28.29 -1.65 11.68
C TRP A 159 -29.75 -1.54 12.13
N GLN A 160 -30.09 -0.57 12.98
CA GLN A 160 -31.47 -0.32 13.38
C GLN A 160 -32.37 0.00 12.19
N ARG A 161 -31.92 0.85 11.26
CA ARG A 161 -32.70 1.17 10.04
C ARG A 161 -32.98 -0.07 9.20
N ILE A 162 -31.99 -0.96 9.04
CA ILE A 162 -32.15 -2.21 8.27
C ILE A 162 -33.15 -3.14 8.97
N TYR A 163 -33.06 -3.28 10.30
CA TYR A 163 -34.00 -4.09 11.06
C TYR A 163 -35.42 -3.52 11.04
N ASP A 164 -35.58 -2.20 11.20
CA ASP A 164 -36.87 -1.52 11.12
C ASP A 164 -37.47 -1.65 9.71
N ALA A 165 -36.65 -1.54 8.66
CA ALA A 165 -37.07 -1.76 7.28
C ALA A 165 -37.58 -3.20 7.08
N ARG A 166 -36.90 -4.20 7.66
CA ARG A 166 -37.33 -5.61 7.61
C ARG A 166 -38.60 -5.88 8.40
N ASP A 167 -38.78 -5.23 9.55
CA ASP A 167 -40.01 -5.31 10.36
C ASP A 167 -41.20 -4.63 9.67
N ARG A 168 -40.97 -3.50 8.99
CA ARG A 168 -41.98 -2.88 8.13
C ARG A 168 -42.37 -3.79 6.96
N TYR A 169 -41.40 -4.44 6.34
CA TYR A 169 -41.63 -5.40 5.26
C TYR A 169 -42.43 -6.62 5.73
N SER A 170 -42.12 -7.20 6.90
CA SER A 170 -42.87 -8.32 7.47
C SER A 170 -44.32 -7.95 7.83
N LYS A 171 -44.57 -6.66 8.14
CA LYS A 171 -45.90 -6.09 8.38
C LYS A 171 -46.63 -5.67 7.09
N GLY A 172 -46.05 -5.93 5.91
CA GLY A 172 -46.67 -5.67 4.60
C GLY A 172 -46.61 -4.20 4.14
N LEU A 173 -45.77 -3.37 4.75
CA LEU A 173 -45.55 -1.99 4.31
C LEU A 173 -44.57 -1.96 3.12
N PRO A 174 -44.72 -1.00 2.18
CA PRO A 174 -43.81 -0.87 1.05
C PRO A 174 -42.42 -0.41 1.53
N VAL A 175 -41.40 -1.22 1.28
CA VAL A 175 -40.01 -0.96 1.66
C VAL A 175 -39.11 -1.21 0.44
N LYS A 176 -38.13 -0.32 0.22
CA LYS A 176 -37.18 -0.48 -0.89
C LYS A 176 -36.22 -1.63 -0.59
N ALA A 177 -35.89 -2.43 -1.60
CA ALA A 177 -34.94 -3.54 -1.45
C ALA A 177 -33.57 -3.08 -0.91
N SER A 178 -33.12 -1.88 -1.27
CA SER A 178 -31.88 -1.26 -0.79
C SER A 178 -31.88 -0.93 0.72
N GLU A 179 -33.04 -0.82 1.36
CA GLU A 179 -33.12 -0.55 2.81
C GLU A 179 -32.95 -1.82 3.64
N MET A 180 -33.03 -2.99 3.02
CA MET A 180 -32.94 -4.30 3.69
C MET A 180 -31.60 -5.01 3.45
N THR A 181 -30.72 -4.46 2.60
CA THR A 181 -29.44 -5.08 2.27
C THR A 181 -28.49 -5.07 3.47
N MET A 182 -28.06 -6.24 3.92
CA MET A 182 -27.03 -6.42 4.94
C MET A 182 -25.70 -6.76 4.28
N PRO A 183 -24.57 -6.17 4.71
CA PRO A 183 -23.25 -6.62 4.29
C PRO A 183 -22.97 -8.01 4.87
N ASP A 184 -22.52 -8.94 4.03
CA ASP A 184 -22.17 -10.31 4.47
C ASP A 184 -20.81 -10.36 5.18
N HIS A 185 -19.92 -9.41 4.91
CA HIS A 185 -18.57 -9.39 5.45
C HIS A 185 -17.98 -7.98 5.52
N ASN A 186 -16.93 -7.83 6.34
CA ASN A 186 -16.17 -6.59 6.43
C ASN A 186 -15.49 -6.27 5.08
N PRO A 187 -15.74 -5.09 4.48
CA PRO A 187 -15.12 -4.68 3.21
C PRO A 187 -13.59 -4.60 3.28
N TYR A 188 -13.02 -4.43 4.47
CA TYR A 188 -11.57 -4.31 4.69
C TYR A 188 -10.93 -5.58 5.25
N ARG A 189 -11.60 -6.74 5.21
CA ARG A 189 -11.10 -7.99 5.82
C ARG A 189 -9.69 -8.43 5.37
N SER A 190 -9.27 -8.04 4.17
CA SER A 190 -7.93 -8.35 3.63
C SER A 190 -6.83 -7.40 4.12
N GLN A 191 -7.20 -6.29 4.77
CA GLN A 191 -6.29 -5.31 5.31
C GLN A 191 -5.86 -5.67 6.73
N THR A 192 -4.77 -5.08 7.21
CA THR A 192 -4.26 -5.31 8.58
C THR A 192 -5.35 -5.03 9.62
N PHE A 193 -5.60 -6.02 10.49
CA PHE A 193 -6.68 -6.00 11.50
C PHE A 193 -8.08 -5.77 10.92
N GLY A 194 -8.30 -5.94 9.61
CA GLY A 194 -9.57 -5.68 8.97
C GLY A 194 -9.97 -4.19 8.97
N LEU A 195 -8.99 -3.28 9.04
CA LEU A 195 -9.24 -1.84 9.10
C LEU A 195 -9.01 -1.17 7.75
N PRO A 196 -9.61 0.01 7.50
CA PRO A 196 -9.37 0.75 6.28
C PRO A 196 -7.86 0.96 6.02
N PRO A 197 -7.45 0.96 4.74
CA PRO A 197 -6.06 1.12 4.38
C PRO A 197 -5.53 2.46 4.92
N GLY A 198 -4.44 2.39 5.66
CA GLY A 198 -3.80 3.55 6.28
C GLY A 198 -4.19 3.80 7.74
N THR A 199 -5.28 3.23 8.26
CA THR A 199 -5.68 3.43 9.66
C THR A 199 -4.62 2.95 10.65
N VAL A 200 -4.05 1.75 10.44
CA VAL A 200 -2.98 1.20 11.28
C VAL A 200 -1.71 2.05 11.22
N ARG A 201 -1.35 2.53 10.03
CA ARG A 201 -0.17 3.39 9.85
C ARG A 201 -0.32 4.72 10.57
N GLY A 202 -1.49 5.36 10.41
CA GLY A 202 -1.82 6.61 11.09
C GLY A 202 -1.79 6.45 12.61
N MET A 203 -2.37 5.36 13.12
CA MET A 203 -2.34 5.03 14.55
C MET A 203 -0.90 4.90 15.09
N ILE A 204 0.00 4.25 14.35
CA ILE A 204 1.42 4.13 14.71
C ILE A 204 2.12 5.51 14.62
N ALA A 205 1.91 6.26 13.54
CA ALA A 205 2.50 7.58 13.35
C ALA A 205 2.13 8.55 14.48
N PHE A 206 0.84 8.67 14.81
CA PHE A 206 0.40 9.52 15.91
C PHE A 206 0.95 9.05 17.27
N THR A 207 1.14 7.75 17.46
CA THR A 207 1.73 7.22 18.70
C THR A 207 3.21 7.56 18.82
N LEU A 208 3.95 7.50 17.73
CA LEU A 208 5.35 7.95 17.69
C LEU A 208 5.45 9.47 17.94
N LEU A 209 4.57 10.26 17.32
CA LEU A 209 4.51 11.71 17.53
C LEU A 209 4.24 12.07 18.99
N MET A 210 3.19 11.49 19.57
CA MET A 210 2.80 11.77 20.95
C MET A 210 3.83 11.23 21.96
N GLY A 211 4.48 10.11 21.64
CA GLY A 211 5.62 9.59 22.40
C GLY A 211 6.82 10.54 22.38
N GLY A 212 7.21 11.02 21.19
CA GLY A 212 8.28 12.01 21.02
C GLY A 212 7.97 13.35 21.73
N MET A 213 6.73 13.83 21.62
CA MET A 213 6.29 15.03 22.35
C MET A 213 6.31 14.83 23.87
N ALA A 214 5.89 13.66 24.37
CA ALA A 214 5.95 13.35 25.79
C ALA A 214 7.40 13.32 26.30
N LEU A 215 8.32 12.73 25.53
CA LEU A 215 9.75 12.73 25.82
C LEU A 215 10.31 14.16 25.82
N LEU A 216 9.87 14.99 24.88
CA LEU A 216 10.28 16.40 24.79
C LEU A 216 9.85 17.22 25.98
N ILE A 217 8.58 17.07 26.36
CA ILE A 217 8.06 17.75 27.54
C ILE A 217 8.86 17.30 28.75
N ALA A 218 9.08 16.00 28.95
CA ALA A 218 9.87 15.48 30.06
C ALA A 218 11.31 16.01 30.07
N SER A 219 11.88 16.23 28.88
CA SER A 219 13.25 16.72 28.75
C SER A 219 13.50 18.12 29.31
N PHE A 220 12.49 19.00 29.27
CA PHE A 220 12.62 20.38 29.72
C PHE A 220 12.82 20.53 31.24
N GLY A 221 12.44 19.51 32.03
CA GLY A 221 12.58 19.55 33.49
C GLY A 221 13.85 18.94 34.05
N THR A 222 14.69 18.37 33.20
CA THR A 222 15.87 17.57 33.59
C THR A 222 17.12 18.22 33.03
N GLN A 223 18.07 18.59 33.90
CA GLN A 223 19.37 19.05 33.45
C GLN A 223 20.24 17.86 33.06
N TYR A 224 20.20 17.50 31.78
CA TYR A 224 21.03 16.43 31.24
C TYR A 224 22.48 16.89 31.11
N THR A 225 23.43 16.10 31.62
CA THR A 225 24.86 16.37 31.46
C THR A 225 25.44 15.47 30.39
N GLY A 226 26.17 16.06 29.42
CA GLY A 226 27.01 15.38 28.43
C GLY A 226 26.43 14.12 27.78
N VAL A 227 26.68 12.96 28.40
CA VAL A 227 26.27 11.65 27.91
C VAL A 227 24.75 11.49 27.88
N ASP A 228 24.03 11.99 28.88
CA ASP A 228 22.57 11.87 28.94
C ASP A 228 21.88 12.76 27.90
N ALA A 229 22.49 13.90 27.57
CA ALA A 229 21.99 14.81 26.55
C ALA A 229 22.15 14.20 25.14
N ALA A 230 23.28 13.51 24.89
CA ALA A 230 23.51 12.80 23.63
C ALA A 230 22.52 11.64 23.44
N LEU A 231 22.27 10.87 24.50
CA LEU A 231 21.30 9.77 24.48
C LEU A 231 19.87 10.28 24.23
N LEU A 232 19.51 11.42 24.81
CA LEU A 232 18.22 12.05 24.58
C LEU A 232 18.05 12.53 23.13
N SER A 233 19.08 13.18 22.56
CA SER A 233 19.10 13.61 21.15
C SER A 233 18.90 12.41 20.21
N GLN A 234 19.54 11.29 20.49
CA GLN A 234 19.39 10.07 19.70
C GLN A 234 17.97 9.47 19.79
N GLN A 235 17.34 9.52 20.97
CA GLN A 235 15.94 9.09 21.13
C GLN A 235 14.99 9.99 20.34
N PHE A 236 15.25 11.29 20.34
CA PHE A 236 14.49 12.24 19.55
C PHE A 236 14.60 12.03 18.05
N GLU A 237 15.82 11.87 17.55
CA GLU A 237 16.08 11.56 16.14
C GLU A 237 15.38 10.26 15.73
N PHE A 238 15.33 9.27 16.63
CA PHE A 238 14.58 8.04 16.39
C PHE A 238 13.07 8.31 16.21
N PHE A 239 12.44 9.06 17.13
CA PHE A 239 11.01 9.37 17.04
C PHE A 239 10.68 10.25 15.84
N GLU A 240 11.51 11.25 15.53
CA GLU A 240 11.36 12.10 14.37
C GLU A 240 11.47 11.30 13.07
N THR A 241 12.53 10.52 12.93
CA THR A 241 12.77 9.69 11.74
C THR A 241 11.64 8.68 11.56
N ALA A 242 11.24 7.98 12.63
CA ALA A 242 10.15 7.01 12.59
C ALA A 242 8.79 7.67 12.28
N PHE A 243 8.54 8.87 12.78
CA PHE A 243 7.33 9.63 12.46
C PHE A 243 7.30 10.05 10.99
N LEU A 244 8.39 10.65 10.49
CA LEU A 244 8.52 11.11 9.10
C LEU A 244 8.39 9.95 8.11
N MET A 245 9.04 8.84 8.40
CA MET A 245 8.94 7.55 7.71
C MET A 245 7.47 7.07 7.62
N MET A 246 6.78 6.98 8.76
CA MET A 246 5.38 6.55 8.78
C MET A 246 4.41 7.50 8.06
N ILE A 247 4.67 8.82 8.09
CA ILE A 247 3.92 9.84 7.34
C ILE A 247 4.19 9.73 5.85
N ALA A 248 5.46 9.53 5.45
CA ALA A 248 5.84 9.29 4.07
C ALA A 248 5.20 8.02 3.51
N PHE A 249 5.14 6.94 4.29
CA PHE A 249 4.43 5.72 3.92
C PHE A 249 2.90 5.91 3.84
N TYR A 250 2.32 6.78 4.69
CA TYR A 250 0.88 7.09 4.69
C TYR A 250 0.46 7.98 3.51
N PHE A 251 1.24 9.00 3.17
CA PHE A 251 0.94 9.94 2.08
C PHE A 251 1.57 9.55 0.73
N GLY A 252 2.63 8.74 0.72
CA GLY A 252 3.35 8.31 -0.49
C GLY A 252 2.50 7.44 -1.44
N ASP A 253 1.75 6.48 -0.91
CA ASP A 253 0.86 5.62 -1.71
C ASP A 253 -0.35 6.40 -2.28
N LYS A 254 -0.90 7.35 -1.50
CA LYS A 254 -2.02 8.19 -1.94
C LYS A 254 -1.60 9.24 -2.98
N SER A 255 -0.42 9.83 -2.85
CA SER A 255 0.10 10.81 -3.81
C SER A 255 0.49 10.15 -5.14
N LEU A 256 1.06 8.95 -5.11
CA LEU A 256 1.34 8.14 -6.31
C LEU A 256 0.06 7.78 -7.08
N LYS A 257 -1.00 7.35 -6.38
CA LYS A 257 -2.31 7.09 -6.99
C LYS A 257 -2.95 8.35 -7.59
N TYR A 258 -2.76 9.51 -6.96
CA TYR A 258 -3.27 10.79 -7.45
C TYR A 258 -2.50 11.27 -8.70
N LEU A 259 -1.18 11.06 -8.73
CA LEU A 259 -0.32 11.39 -9.85
C LEU A 259 -0.59 10.46 -11.05
N GLN A 260 -0.74 9.15 -10.83
CA GLN A 260 -1.04 8.17 -11.88
C GLN A 260 -2.36 8.49 -12.62
N ASN A 261 -3.41 8.87 -11.89
CA ASN A 261 -4.71 9.23 -12.49
C ASN A 261 -4.69 10.55 -13.29
N ARG A 262 -3.80 11.48 -12.92
CA ARG A 262 -3.61 12.76 -13.63
C ARG A 262 -2.89 12.59 -14.97
N TRP A 263 -1.98 11.62 -15.05
CA TRP A 263 -1.27 11.28 -16.28
C TRP A 263 -2.15 10.55 -17.29
N VAL A 264 -3.07 9.70 -16.83
CA VAL A 264 -4.02 8.99 -17.71
C VAL A 264 -5.11 9.92 -18.26
N SER A 265 -5.52 10.94 -17.50
CA SER A 265 -6.62 11.84 -17.89
C SER A 265 -6.22 12.93 -18.92
N ARG A 266 -4.93 13.21 -19.09
CA ARG A 266 -4.42 14.19 -20.08
C ARG A 266 -4.45 13.69 -21.54
N GLY A 267 -4.76 12.42 -21.76
CA GLY A 267 -4.72 11.79 -23.09
C GLY A 267 -6.05 11.73 -23.86
N LYS A 268 -7.17 12.24 -23.32
CA LYS A 268 -8.45 12.26 -24.04
C LYS A 268 -8.83 13.68 -24.46
N PRO A 269 -8.94 13.97 -25.76
CA PRO A 269 -9.55 15.21 -26.22
C PRO A 269 -11.03 15.26 -25.81
N GLN A 270 -11.45 16.46 -25.44
CA GLN A 270 -12.80 16.85 -25.06
C GLN A 270 -13.68 16.84 -26.31
N GLU A 271 -14.65 15.93 -26.41
CA GLU A 271 -15.69 15.97 -27.46
C GLU A 271 -16.61 17.16 -27.19
N THR A 272 -16.42 18.25 -27.94
CA THR A 272 -17.41 19.31 -28.10
C THR A 272 -18.52 18.83 -29.02
N THR A 273 -19.74 18.86 -28.50
CA THR A 273 -20.99 18.61 -29.21
C THR A 273 -21.33 19.81 -30.10
N GLU A 274 -21.17 19.70 -31.41
CA GLU A 274 -21.91 20.53 -32.36
C GLU A 274 -22.36 19.72 -33.58
N THR A 275 -23.65 19.87 -33.85
CA THR A 275 -24.47 19.24 -34.89
C THR A 275 -24.22 19.90 -36.25
N GLN A 276 -24.01 19.12 -37.34
CA GLN A 276 -24.60 19.38 -38.68
C GLN A 276 -24.24 18.32 -39.77
N ASN A 277 -25.30 17.73 -40.33
CA ASN A 277 -25.59 17.18 -41.67
C ASN A 277 -24.50 16.89 -42.73
N GLN A 278 -24.44 15.59 -43.13
CA GLN A 278 -24.27 14.90 -44.44
C GLN A 278 -23.40 15.46 -45.62
N PRO A 279 -23.18 14.70 -46.73
CA PRO A 279 -22.31 13.53 -46.88
C PRO A 279 -21.30 13.70 -48.05
N GLY A 280 -20.15 13.03 -48.02
CA GLY A 280 -19.21 13.10 -49.14
C GLY A 280 -18.08 12.07 -49.07
N THR A 281 -18.10 11.14 -50.01
CA THR A 281 -17.03 10.18 -50.32
C THR A 281 -15.74 10.86 -50.78
N VAL A 282 -14.61 10.61 -50.11
CA VAL A 282 -13.29 10.52 -50.76
C VAL A 282 -12.41 9.52 -50.00
N SER A 283 -11.85 8.58 -50.76
CA SER A 283 -10.85 7.59 -50.38
C SER A 283 -9.49 8.24 -50.08
N THR A 284 -8.88 7.92 -48.93
CA THR A 284 -7.43 8.07 -48.71
C THR A 284 -6.85 6.85 -48.01
N ALA A 285 -5.63 6.52 -48.44
CA ALA A 285 -4.88 5.28 -48.28
C ALA A 285 -4.68 4.79 -46.82
N PRO A 286 -4.43 3.48 -46.62
CA PRO A 286 -4.19 2.93 -45.29
C PRO A 286 -2.90 3.47 -44.68
N ALA A 287 -3.00 3.92 -43.42
CA ALA A 287 -1.86 4.30 -42.59
C ALA A 287 -0.83 3.15 -42.50
N PRO A 288 0.47 3.46 -42.35
CA PRO A 288 1.49 2.42 -42.23
C PRO A 288 1.21 1.56 -41.00
N GLN A 289 1.13 0.25 -41.22
CA GLN A 289 1.01 -0.75 -40.17
C GLN A 289 2.19 -0.59 -39.19
N ALA A 290 1.89 -0.15 -37.97
CA ALA A 290 2.85 -0.20 -36.87
C ALA A 290 3.23 -1.68 -36.65
N GLN A 291 4.51 -1.98 -36.77
CA GLN A 291 5.03 -3.31 -36.47
C GLN A 291 4.74 -3.62 -34.99
N PRO A 292 4.19 -4.79 -34.68
CA PRO A 292 3.92 -5.12 -33.29
C PRO A 292 5.28 -5.46 -32.62
N HIS A 293 5.53 -4.91 -31.43
CA HIS A 293 6.80 -5.02 -30.69
C HIS A 293 6.70 -5.98 -29.50
N PRO A 294 7.78 -6.62 -29.01
CA PRO A 294 7.75 -7.45 -27.79
C PRO A 294 7.03 -6.75 -26.63
N LEU A 295 6.28 -7.48 -25.79
CA LEU A 295 5.72 -6.91 -24.57
C LEU A 295 6.88 -6.52 -23.64
N SER A 296 6.79 -5.33 -23.06
CA SER A 296 7.63 -5.02 -21.91
C SER A 296 7.24 -5.92 -20.75
N SER A 297 8.20 -6.36 -19.96
CA SER A 297 7.95 -6.96 -18.65
C SER A 297 7.02 -6.13 -17.78
N LEU A 298 7.05 -4.80 -17.92
CA LEU A 298 6.19 -3.83 -17.26
C LEU A 298 4.76 -3.83 -17.81
N ASP A 299 4.59 -4.04 -19.13
CA ASP A 299 3.28 -4.25 -19.74
C ASP A 299 2.68 -5.61 -19.32
N MET A 300 3.53 -6.62 -19.11
CA MET A 300 3.12 -7.91 -18.57
C MET A 300 2.72 -7.82 -17.11
N ASP A 301 3.41 -7.02 -16.29
CA ASP A 301 3.02 -6.77 -14.90
C ASP A 301 1.70 -6.01 -14.83
N ASN A 302 1.53 -4.97 -15.64
CA ASN A 302 0.26 -4.26 -15.74
C ASN A 302 -0.88 -5.18 -16.22
N SER A 303 -0.62 -6.04 -17.21
CA SER A 303 -1.59 -7.04 -17.67
C SER A 303 -1.87 -8.11 -16.60
N PHE A 304 -0.87 -8.47 -15.79
CA PHE A 304 -1.02 -9.39 -14.66
C PHE A 304 -1.87 -8.77 -13.56
N PHE A 305 -1.63 -7.50 -13.20
CA PHE A 305 -2.48 -6.75 -12.27
C PHE A 305 -3.90 -6.59 -12.81
N GLU A 306 -4.06 -6.28 -14.09
CA GLU A 306 -5.38 -6.21 -14.73
C GLU A 306 -6.07 -7.57 -14.77
N MET A 307 -5.34 -8.68 -14.97
CA MET A 307 -5.83 -10.06 -14.93
C MET A 307 -6.11 -10.55 -13.52
N GLU A 308 -5.38 -10.09 -12.51
CA GLU A 308 -5.66 -10.33 -11.10
C GLU A 308 -6.94 -9.60 -10.69
N ASP A 309 -7.06 -8.32 -11.07
CA ASP A 309 -8.27 -7.54 -10.90
C ASP A 309 -9.46 -8.14 -11.67
N THR A 310 -9.26 -8.67 -12.88
CA THR A 310 -10.34 -9.32 -13.66
C THR A 310 -10.64 -10.74 -13.21
N SER A 311 -9.66 -11.54 -12.77
CA SER A 311 -9.91 -12.89 -12.23
C SER A 311 -10.56 -12.82 -10.84
N PHE A 312 -10.25 -11.79 -10.05
CA PHE A 312 -10.96 -11.46 -8.82
C PHE A 312 -12.38 -10.98 -9.10
N LYS A 313 -12.57 -10.10 -10.10
CA LYS A 313 -13.92 -9.69 -10.58
C LYS A 313 -14.71 -10.86 -11.20
N LEU A 314 -14.07 -11.76 -11.93
CA LEU A 314 -14.71 -12.93 -12.54
C LEU A 314 -15.15 -13.95 -11.48
N ARG A 315 -14.42 -14.05 -10.35
CA ARG A 315 -14.90 -14.77 -9.15
C ARG A 315 -16.12 -14.11 -8.49
N GLU A 316 -16.31 -12.81 -8.66
CA GLU A 316 -17.54 -12.08 -8.25
C GLU A 316 -18.65 -12.15 -9.31
N GLU A 317 -18.33 -12.43 -10.59
CA GLU A 317 -19.28 -12.46 -11.73
C GLU A 317 -20.06 -13.78 -11.89
N GLU A 318 -19.87 -14.79 -11.05
CA GLU A 318 -20.83 -15.91 -10.90
C GLU A 318 -22.17 -15.48 -10.26
N GLN A 319 -22.37 -14.17 -10.02
CA GLN A 319 -23.65 -13.56 -9.67
C GLN A 319 -23.94 -12.38 -10.63
N PRO A 320 -25.18 -12.21 -11.13
CA PRO A 320 -25.44 -11.36 -12.30
C PRO A 320 -25.34 -9.86 -11.98
N LYS A 321 -24.69 -9.11 -12.89
CA LYS A 321 -24.43 -7.65 -12.84
C LYS A 321 -25.66 -6.78 -13.18
N SER A 322 -25.67 -5.54 -12.67
CA SER A 322 -26.30 -4.39 -13.34
C SER A 322 -25.39 -3.15 -13.35
N ASP A 323 -25.51 -2.39 -14.44
CA ASP A 323 -24.60 -1.39 -15.04
C ASP A 323 -24.59 -0.01 -14.34
N LEU A 324 -23.40 0.54 -14.05
CA LEU A 324 -23.22 1.88 -13.43
C LEU A 324 -22.14 2.71 -14.13
N SER A 325 -22.12 2.65 -15.47
CA SER A 325 -21.30 3.54 -16.31
C SER A 325 -21.72 5.03 -16.25
N ALA A 326 -22.84 5.38 -15.61
CA ALA A 326 -23.40 6.74 -15.65
C ALA A 326 -22.97 7.69 -14.52
N GLN A 327 -22.35 7.23 -13.42
CA GLN A 327 -22.07 8.10 -12.25
C GLN A 327 -20.66 8.70 -12.18
N ARG A 328 -19.78 8.36 -13.13
CA ARG A 328 -18.36 8.79 -13.13
C ARG A 328 -18.12 10.25 -13.55
N LYS A 329 -19.16 10.98 -13.97
CA LYS A 329 -19.02 12.29 -14.65
C LYS A 329 -19.15 13.51 -13.74
N VAL A 330 -19.39 13.36 -12.43
CA VAL A 330 -19.82 14.49 -11.57
C VAL A 330 -18.76 14.98 -10.57
N LEU A 331 -17.65 14.26 -10.35
CA LEU A 331 -16.76 14.55 -9.21
C LEU A 331 -15.38 15.13 -9.53
N SER A 332 -15.09 15.49 -10.78
CA SER A 332 -13.77 15.98 -11.20
C SER A 332 -13.75 17.47 -11.53
N THR A 333 -14.01 18.35 -10.56
CA THR A 333 -13.64 19.77 -10.65
C THR A 333 -13.43 20.35 -9.25
N SER A 334 -12.17 20.44 -8.80
CA SER A 334 -11.65 21.61 -8.07
C SER A 334 -10.23 21.39 -7.53
N PHE A 335 -9.37 22.33 -7.92
CA PHE A 335 -8.07 22.76 -7.36
C PHE A 335 -6.76 22.20 -7.90
N ASP A 336 -5.96 23.17 -8.34
CA ASP A 336 -4.69 23.12 -9.05
C ASP A 336 -3.73 24.12 -8.36
N SER A 337 -2.42 23.82 -8.41
CA SER A 337 -1.23 24.68 -8.19
C SER A 337 -0.40 24.57 -6.89
N PRO A 338 0.94 24.80 -6.96
CA PRO A 338 1.98 23.98 -6.29
C PRO A 338 2.96 24.75 -5.37
N THR A 339 3.77 24.05 -4.57
CA THR A 339 5.17 24.43 -4.23
C THR A 339 5.99 23.29 -3.58
N GLU A 340 7.31 23.41 -3.73
CA GLU A 340 8.41 22.45 -3.56
C GLU A 340 8.90 22.16 -2.13
N ASP A 341 9.59 21.01 -2.03
CA ASP A 341 10.68 20.55 -1.13
C ASP A 341 10.62 20.75 0.39
N LEU A 342 10.77 19.63 1.12
CA LEU A 342 12.06 19.24 1.72
C LEU A 342 12.04 17.77 2.24
N MET A 343 13.10 17.05 1.89
CA MET A 343 13.41 15.63 2.11
C MET A 343 13.63 15.25 3.59
N TYR A 344 13.28 14.01 3.98
CA TYR A 344 14.25 12.96 4.37
C TYR A 344 13.63 11.55 4.16
N ARG A 345 14.49 10.56 3.94
CA ARG A 345 14.34 9.46 2.95
C ARG A 345 14.27 8.08 3.61
N GLU A 346 13.36 7.22 3.16
CA GLU A 346 13.38 5.77 3.37
C GLU A 346 14.17 5.06 2.26
N GLU A 347 14.92 4.04 2.67
CA GLU A 347 15.70 3.13 1.85
C GLU A 347 14.79 2.32 0.92
N TYR A 348 15.11 2.27 -0.38
CA TYR A 348 14.30 1.62 -1.41
C TYR A 348 14.35 0.09 -1.25
N VAL A 349 13.52 -0.45 -0.35
CA VAL A 349 13.20 -1.87 -0.27
C VAL A 349 12.18 -2.15 -1.38
N GLN A 350 12.55 -2.97 -2.36
CA GLN A 350 11.59 -3.55 -3.30
C GLN A 350 10.39 -4.06 -2.48
N ILE A 351 9.18 -3.63 -2.85
CA ILE A 351 7.94 -3.87 -2.10
C ILE A 351 7.96 -5.30 -1.54
N LYS A 352 8.11 -5.42 -0.21
CA LYS A 352 8.19 -6.69 0.52
C LYS A 352 6.86 -7.45 0.41
N ASP A 353 6.63 -8.11 -0.72
CA ASP A 353 5.76 -9.27 -0.78
C ASP A 353 6.56 -10.47 -0.30
N ASN A 354 6.74 -10.53 1.02
CA ASN A 354 7.52 -11.53 1.74
C ASN A 354 6.85 -12.93 1.78
N VAL A 355 5.97 -13.27 0.84
CA VAL A 355 5.23 -14.55 0.88
C VAL A 355 6.19 -15.74 0.78
N ASN A 356 7.32 -15.60 0.07
CA ASN A 356 8.22 -16.73 -0.22
C ASN A 356 9.71 -16.50 0.14
N SER A 357 10.13 -15.34 0.68
CA SER A 357 11.54 -15.03 1.01
C SER A 357 12.56 -15.17 -0.16
N LYS A 358 12.11 -15.11 -1.42
CA LYS A 358 12.93 -15.31 -2.63
C LYS A 358 13.43 -14.01 -3.29
N VAL A 359 13.29 -12.87 -2.61
CA VAL A 359 13.48 -11.52 -3.18
C VAL A 359 14.96 -11.14 -3.25
N LEU A 360 15.34 -10.43 -4.31
CA LEU A 360 16.69 -9.90 -4.50
C LEU A 360 16.95 -8.69 -3.58
N SER A 361 17.80 -8.83 -2.57
CA SER A 361 18.13 -7.71 -1.68
C SER A 361 19.24 -6.81 -2.25
N ASP A 362 19.28 -5.54 -1.81
CA ASP A 362 20.38 -4.61 -2.13
C ASP A 362 21.75 -5.16 -1.69
N MET A 363 21.79 -5.93 -0.59
CA MET A 363 23.02 -6.58 -0.12
C MET A 363 23.48 -7.66 -1.09
N ASP A 364 22.56 -8.50 -1.60
CA ASP A 364 22.87 -9.54 -2.58
C ASP A 364 23.40 -8.93 -3.88
N ILE A 365 22.81 -7.81 -4.32
CA ILE A 365 23.29 -7.07 -5.49
C ILE A 365 24.72 -6.57 -5.25
N ARG A 366 24.98 -5.92 -4.11
CA ARG A 366 26.32 -5.40 -3.77
C ARG A 366 27.36 -6.51 -3.72
N MET A 367 27.08 -7.61 -3.03
CA MET A 367 28.01 -8.75 -2.92
C MET A 367 28.36 -9.32 -4.30
N ALA A 368 27.38 -9.52 -5.18
CA ALA A 368 27.63 -10.04 -6.52
C ALA A 368 28.37 -9.03 -7.43
N LEU A 369 28.12 -7.73 -7.27
CA LEU A 369 28.87 -6.68 -7.97
C LEU A 369 30.34 -6.61 -7.48
N ASP A 370 30.57 -6.69 -6.17
CA ASP A 370 31.92 -6.71 -5.58
C ASP A 370 32.71 -7.95 -6.05
N GLU A 371 32.08 -9.12 -6.10
CA GLU A 371 32.67 -10.35 -6.63
C GLU A 371 33.05 -10.20 -8.12
N MET A 372 32.20 -9.54 -8.90
CA MET A 372 32.45 -9.25 -10.31
C MET A 372 33.59 -8.23 -10.50
N GLU A 373 33.65 -7.19 -9.67
CA GLU A 373 34.74 -6.21 -9.71
C GLU A 373 36.09 -6.88 -9.39
N GLN A 374 36.12 -7.78 -8.40
CA GLN A 374 37.33 -8.52 -8.04
C GLN A 374 37.79 -9.51 -9.13
N ARG A 375 36.86 -10.21 -9.79
CA ARG A 375 37.19 -11.25 -10.76
C ARG A 375 37.42 -10.75 -12.17
N ASP A 376 36.58 -9.84 -12.62
CA ASP A 376 36.53 -9.39 -14.02
C ASP A 376 37.07 -7.95 -14.18
N HIS A 377 37.37 -7.24 -13.09
CA HIS A 377 37.77 -5.82 -13.09
C HIS A 377 36.73 -4.90 -13.74
N ILE A 378 35.45 -5.29 -13.67
CA ILE A 378 34.32 -4.51 -14.18
C ILE A 378 33.55 -3.95 -13.00
N LYS A 379 33.49 -2.62 -12.90
CA LYS A 379 32.72 -1.93 -11.88
C LYS A 379 31.39 -1.45 -12.45
N ILE A 380 30.29 -1.72 -11.74
CA ILE A 380 28.96 -1.18 -12.00
C ILE A 380 28.39 -0.71 -10.67
N SER A 381 27.78 0.46 -10.62
CA SER A 381 27.16 0.93 -9.39
C SER A 381 25.75 0.39 -9.18
N LEU A 382 25.37 0.26 -7.91
CA LEU A 382 24.04 -0.17 -7.49
C LEU A 382 22.89 0.63 -8.15
N PRO A 383 22.94 1.97 -8.27
CA PRO A 383 21.89 2.75 -8.94
C PRO A 383 21.62 2.32 -10.40
N VAL A 384 22.66 1.89 -11.13
CA VAL A 384 22.52 1.39 -12.51
C VAL A 384 21.68 0.12 -12.51
N ILE A 385 22.02 -0.84 -11.64
CA ILE A 385 21.27 -2.09 -11.55
C ILE A 385 19.84 -1.86 -11.09
N LYS A 386 19.61 -1.01 -10.07
CA LYS A 386 18.25 -0.67 -9.61
C LYS A 386 17.42 -0.01 -10.72
N ALA A 387 18.04 0.83 -11.55
CA ALA A 387 17.38 1.42 -12.71
C ALA A 387 16.96 0.38 -13.74
N VAL A 388 17.85 -0.56 -14.08
CA VAL A 388 17.53 -1.65 -15.01
C VAL A 388 16.42 -2.53 -14.42
N VAL A 389 16.53 -2.97 -13.17
CA VAL A 389 15.52 -3.81 -12.51
C VAL A 389 14.15 -3.15 -12.52
N THR A 390 14.06 -1.85 -12.21
CA THR A 390 12.78 -1.12 -12.16
C THR A 390 12.11 -1.00 -13.53
N VAL A 391 12.90 -0.94 -14.60
CA VAL A 391 12.38 -0.85 -15.97
C VAL A 391 12.07 -2.22 -16.55
N GLU A 392 12.88 -3.23 -16.23
CA GLU A 392 12.79 -4.60 -16.73
C GLU A 392 11.91 -5.51 -15.89
N SER A 393 11.43 -5.05 -14.74
CA SER A 393 10.43 -5.75 -13.94
C SER A 393 9.73 -4.70 -13.08
N ALA A 394 8.43 -4.80 -12.87
CA ALA A 394 7.78 -3.99 -11.85
C ALA A 394 8.20 -4.39 -10.40
N GLY A 395 9.42 -4.95 -10.23
CA GLY A 395 10.04 -5.30 -8.96
C GLY A 395 9.82 -6.74 -8.49
N ARG A 396 9.36 -7.67 -9.34
CA ARG A 396 9.09 -9.07 -8.96
C ARG A 396 9.51 -10.09 -10.02
N GLY A 397 10.25 -11.12 -9.59
CA GLY A 397 10.72 -12.24 -10.40
C GLY A 397 9.95 -13.55 -10.19
N HIS A 398 9.11 -13.64 -9.16
CA HIS A 398 8.24 -14.80 -8.89
C HIS A 398 6.76 -14.42 -8.88
N LEU A 399 5.94 -15.38 -9.31
CA LEU A 399 4.49 -15.36 -9.15
C LEU A 399 4.12 -15.57 -7.67
N GLN A 400 2.86 -15.28 -7.31
CA GLN A 400 2.35 -15.48 -5.95
C GLN A 400 2.42 -16.94 -5.49
N ASP A 401 2.28 -17.89 -6.42
CA ASP A 401 2.41 -19.33 -6.16
C ASP A 401 3.86 -19.78 -5.90
N GLY A 402 4.83 -18.86 -5.96
CA GLY A 402 6.25 -19.11 -5.71
C GLY A 402 7.03 -19.65 -6.89
N ARG A 403 6.39 -19.84 -8.06
CA ARG A 403 7.08 -20.19 -9.31
C ARG A 403 7.72 -18.95 -9.95
N ALA A 404 8.74 -19.14 -10.79
CA ALA A 404 9.37 -18.04 -11.51
C ALA A 404 8.34 -17.37 -12.44
N LYS A 405 8.42 -16.07 -12.61
CA LYS A 405 7.64 -15.38 -13.65
C LYS A 405 8.15 -15.84 -15.01
N ILE A 406 7.24 -16.23 -15.91
CA ILE A 406 7.61 -16.69 -17.25
C ILE A 406 6.82 -15.99 -18.35
N LEU A 407 7.42 -15.97 -19.54
CA LEU A 407 6.73 -15.66 -20.79
C LEU A 407 7.10 -16.71 -21.85
N PHE A 408 6.10 -17.43 -22.35
CA PHE A 408 6.31 -18.43 -23.38
C PHE A 408 6.18 -17.82 -24.79
N GLU A 409 7.25 -17.93 -25.57
CA GLU A 409 7.37 -17.37 -26.91
C GLU A 409 7.15 -18.43 -27.99
N GLY A 410 5.91 -18.57 -28.48
CA GLY A 410 5.57 -19.63 -29.44
C GLY A 410 6.29 -19.55 -30.80
N HIS A 411 6.77 -18.36 -31.17
CA HIS A 411 7.63 -18.17 -32.35
C HIS A 411 9.08 -18.63 -32.15
N LYS A 412 9.59 -18.54 -30.91
CA LYS A 412 10.87 -19.16 -30.55
C LYS A 412 10.73 -20.67 -30.47
N PHE A 413 9.57 -21.15 -30.01
CA PHE A 413 9.29 -22.58 -29.99
C PHE A 413 9.25 -23.16 -31.40
N TRP A 414 8.60 -22.49 -32.35
CA TRP A 414 8.68 -22.84 -33.79
C TRP A 414 10.13 -22.98 -34.26
N TYR A 415 10.95 -21.96 -34.03
CA TYR A 415 12.36 -21.94 -34.43
C TYR A 415 13.18 -23.11 -33.83
N TRP A 416 13.01 -23.40 -32.54
CA TRP A 416 13.74 -24.48 -31.87
C TRP A 416 13.25 -25.87 -32.27
N LEU A 417 11.96 -26.04 -32.58
CA LEU A 417 11.43 -27.28 -33.16
C LEU A 417 12.09 -27.59 -34.51
N GLU A 418 12.18 -26.61 -35.42
CA GLU A 418 12.87 -26.78 -36.72
C GLU A 418 14.33 -27.16 -36.52
N LYS A 419 15.02 -26.45 -35.62
CA LYS A 419 16.44 -26.68 -35.32
C LYS A 419 16.70 -28.06 -34.71
N PHE A 420 15.74 -28.62 -33.98
CA PHE A 420 15.81 -29.97 -33.43
C PHE A 420 15.25 -31.04 -34.39
N GLY A 421 14.97 -30.68 -35.64
CA GLY A 421 14.54 -31.61 -36.70
C GLY A 421 13.08 -32.04 -36.61
N LYS A 422 12.25 -31.30 -35.84
CA LYS A 422 10.80 -31.49 -35.79
C LYS A 422 10.14 -30.56 -36.81
N ASP A 423 9.06 -31.01 -37.44
CA ASP A 423 8.27 -30.17 -38.35
C ASP A 423 7.22 -29.38 -37.55
N PRO A 424 7.43 -28.08 -37.28
CA PRO A 424 6.48 -27.28 -36.53
C PRO A 424 5.16 -27.07 -37.28
N ARG A 425 5.15 -27.20 -38.61
CA ARG A 425 3.95 -26.94 -39.43
C ARG A 425 2.92 -28.06 -39.32
N SER A 426 3.36 -29.30 -39.17
CA SER A 426 2.46 -30.41 -38.85
C SER A 426 2.03 -30.39 -37.39
N LEU A 427 2.93 -30.00 -36.47
CA LEU A 427 2.65 -29.92 -35.03
C LEU A 427 1.77 -28.74 -34.62
N SER A 428 1.71 -27.67 -35.42
CA SER A 428 0.92 -26.47 -35.11
C SER A 428 -0.59 -26.68 -35.27
N LYS A 429 -1.03 -27.69 -36.05
CA LYS A 429 -2.46 -27.97 -36.24
C LYS A 429 -3.13 -28.27 -34.90
N GLY A 430 -4.04 -27.39 -34.48
CA GLY A 430 -4.73 -27.48 -33.19
C GLY A 430 -3.93 -26.98 -31.98
N ARG A 431 -2.73 -26.41 -32.20
CA ARG A 431 -1.79 -25.91 -31.19
C ARG A 431 -1.24 -24.53 -31.54
N GLU A 432 -2.02 -23.74 -32.26
CA GLU A 432 -1.66 -22.43 -32.79
C GLU A 432 -1.36 -21.40 -31.68
N HIS A 433 -1.78 -21.66 -30.44
CA HIS A 433 -1.48 -20.83 -29.28
C HIS A 433 -0.09 -21.08 -28.68
N ILE A 434 0.57 -22.19 -29.03
CA ILE A 434 1.94 -22.49 -28.59
C ILE A 434 2.94 -22.59 -29.75
N ILE A 435 2.50 -22.83 -30.98
CA ILE A 435 3.37 -22.95 -32.15
C ILE A 435 2.90 -22.01 -33.26
N TYR A 436 3.67 -20.96 -33.55
CA TYR A 436 3.35 -20.00 -34.61
C TYR A 436 4.64 -19.39 -35.20
N GLU A 437 4.70 -19.19 -36.52
CA GLU A 437 5.93 -18.76 -37.20
C GLU A 437 6.30 -17.29 -36.93
N LYS A 438 5.29 -16.41 -36.84
CA LYS A 438 5.49 -14.96 -36.67
C LYS A 438 5.18 -14.53 -35.25
N TRP A 439 6.06 -13.72 -34.66
CA TRP A 439 5.83 -13.15 -33.34
C TRP A 439 4.47 -12.43 -33.27
N THR A 440 3.70 -12.71 -32.22
CA THR A 440 2.36 -12.16 -31.96
C THR A 440 2.06 -12.16 -30.47
N ARG A 441 1.31 -11.16 -30.00
CA ARG A 441 0.85 -11.06 -28.61
C ARG A 441 -0.48 -11.80 -28.36
N LYS A 442 -1.17 -12.25 -29.42
CA LYS A 442 -2.55 -12.78 -29.35
C LYS A 442 -2.68 -13.98 -28.40
N HIS A 443 -1.62 -14.75 -28.24
CA HIS A 443 -1.65 -16.04 -27.54
C HIS A 443 -1.14 -15.99 -26.10
N TYR A 444 -0.66 -14.83 -25.65
CA TYR A 444 -0.18 -14.69 -24.28
C TYR A 444 -1.35 -14.70 -23.30
N ARG A 445 -1.22 -15.51 -22.26
CA ARG A 445 -2.17 -15.65 -21.15
C ARG A 445 -1.74 -14.87 -19.92
N VAL A 446 -0.43 -14.54 -19.79
CA VAL A 446 0.18 -13.79 -18.68
C VAL A 446 0.03 -14.48 -17.31
N GLY A 447 0.99 -14.29 -16.42
CA GLY A 447 0.93 -14.85 -15.07
C GLY A 447 1.02 -16.39 -15.01
N ALA A 448 0.26 -17.00 -14.09
CA ALA A 448 0.30 -18.44 -13.85
C ALA A 448 -0.19 -19.28 -15.04
N ALA A 449 -1.04 -18.71 -15.90
CA ALA A 449 -1.58 -19.39 -17.08
C ALA A 449 -0.54 -19.57 -18.21
N GLU A 450 0.59 -18.86 -18.18
CA GLU A 450 1.72 -19.12 -19.08
C GLU A 450 2.34 -20.50 -18.83
N TYR A 451 2.25 -21.02 -17.59
CA TYR A 451 2.73 -22.37 -17.30
C TYR A 451 1.91 -23.45 -18.01
N GLU A 452 0.62 -23.22 -18.28
CA GLU A 452 -0.18 -24.17 -19.06
C GLU A 452 0.35 -24.30 -20.49
N ARG A 453 0.75 -23.17 -21.10
CA ARG A 453 1.37 -23.14 -22.43
C ARG A 453 2.73 -23.82 -22.43
N LEU A 454 3.53 -23.59 -21.39
CA LEU A 454 4.82 -24.24 -21.19
C LEU A 454 4.68 -25.77 -21.04
N GLU A 455 3.76 -26.25 -20.21
CA GLU A 455 3.52 -27.69 -20.01
C GLU A 455 3.02 -28.38 -21.30
N GLU A 456 2.17 -27.71 -22.07
CA GLU A 456 1.75 -28.23 -23.37
C GLU A 456 2.92 -28.31 -24.35
N ALA A 457 3.78 -27.29 -24.40
CA ALA A 457 5.00 -27.31 -25.21
C ALA A 457 5.99 -28.40 -24.75
N ARG A 458 6.13 -28.63 -23.44
CA ARG A 458 6.95 -29.70 -22.87
C ARG A 458 6.53 -31.09 -23.33
N SER A 459 5.22 -31.31 -23.50
CA SER A 459 4.71 -32.58 -24.02
C SER A 459 5.21 -32.92 -25.43
N ILE A 460 5.66 -31.90 -26.18
CA ILE A 460 6.20 -32.04 -27.54
C ILE A 460 7.72 -32.12 -27.50
N ASP A 461 8.36 -31.15 -26.85
CA ASP A 461 9.81 -31.11 -26.67
C ASP A 461 10.18 -30.31 -25.41
N PRO A 462 10.62 -30.98 -24.32
CA PRO A 462 10.96 -30.29 -23.07
C PRO A 462 12.07 -29.26 -23.22
N LYS A 463 13.09 -29.55 -24.04
CA LYS A 463 14.27 -28.70 -24.21
C LYS A 463 13.91 -27.44 -25.01
N ALA A 464 13.23 -27.59 -26.13
CA ALA A 464 12.78 -26.47 -26.96
C ALA A 464 11.75 -25.60 -26.23
N ALA A 465 10.90 -26.20 -25.38
CA ALA A 465 9.93 -25.47 -24.58
C ALA A 465 10.61 -24.52 -23.58
N VAL A 466 11.61 -25.02 -22.83
CA VAL A 466 12.40 -24.17 -21.91
C VAL A 466 13.18 -23.10 -22.68
N TYR A 467 13.75 -23.43 -23.84
CA TYR A 467 14.49 -22.46 -24.67
C TYR A 467 13.62 -21.34 -25.21
N ALA A 468 12.36 -21.64 -25.50
CA ALA A 468 11.36 -20.68 -25.94
C ALA A 468 10.71 -19.87 -24.80
N THR A 469 11.18 -20.01 -23.56
CA THR A 469 10.57 -19.34 -22.41
C THR A 469 11.52 -18.35 -21.78
N SER A 470 11.05 -17.13 -21.52
CA SER A 470 11.77 -16.11 -20.73
C SER A 470 11.46 -16.28 -19.25
N TRP A 471 12.48 -16.16 -18.40
CA TRP A 471 12.37 -16.50 -16.97
C TRP A 471 12.77 -15.35 -16.04
N GLY A 472 12.06 -15.25 -14.92
CA GLY A 472 12.46 -14.50 -13.74
C GLY A 472 12.39 -12.99 -13.88
N LEU A 473 13.03 -12.29 -12.94
CA LEU A 473 13.05 -10.84 -12.79
C LEU A 473 13.55 -10.14 -14.06
N PHE A 474 14.58 -10.68 -14.70
CA PHE A 474 15.22 -10.08 -15.86
C PHE A 474 14.68 -10.61 -17.20
N GLN A 475 13.71 -11.54 -17.17
CA GLN A 475 13.13 -12.16 -18.36
C GLN A 475 14.18 -12.73 -19.32
N ILE A 476 15.19 -13.44 -18.79
CA ILE A 476 16.22 -14.07 -19.61
C ILE A 476 15.63 -15.28 -20.34
N LEU A 477 15.71 -15.27 -21.67
CA LEU A 477 15.23 -16.36 -22.53
C LEU A 477 16.08 -17.62 -22.34
N GLY A 478 15.46 -18.79 -22.16
CA GLY A 478 16.14 -20.05 -21.87
C GLY A 478 17.12 -20.49 -22.95
N GLU A 479 16.95 -20.05 -24.20
CA GLU A 479 17.90 -20.32 -25.29
C GLU A 479 19.32 -19.80 -24.98
N ASN A 480 19.43 -18.83 -24.07
CA ASN A 480 20.73 -18.29 -23.67
C ASN A 480 21.63 -19.30 -22.96
N LEU A 481 21.10 -20.43 -22.50
CA LEU A 481 21.90 -21.55 -22.02
C LEU A 481 22.93 -22.03 -23.07
N GLU A 482 22.56 -21.99 -24.36
CA GLU A 482 23.46 -22.34 -25.47
C GLU A 482 24.23 -21.14 -26.03
N HIS A 483 24.04 -19.95 -25.46
CA HIS A 483 24.60 -18.70 -25.96
C HIS A 483 25.26 -17.89 -24.84
N ASN A 484 24.51 -16.96 -24.23
CA ASN A 484 25.03 -15.86 -23.44
C ASN A 484 25.20 -16.16 -21.94
N ILE A 485 24.69 -17.28 -21.42
CA ILE A 485 24.84 -17.63 -19.99
C ILE A 485 25.65 -18.90 -19.75
N LYS A 486 26.51 -19.30 -20.70
CA LYS A 486 27.35 -20.50 -20.57
C LYS A 486 28.28 -20.47 -19.36
N GLY A 487 28.76 -19.31 -18.93
CA GLY A 487 29.62 -19.19 -17.75
C GLY A 487 28.94 -19.58 -16.44
N ARG A 488 27.60 -19.64 -16.42
CA ARG A 488 26.82 -20.15 -15.27
C ARG A 488 26.95 -21.67 -15.09
N LYS A 489 27.38 -22.41 -16.11
CA LYS A 489 27.69 -23.85 -16.06
C LYS A 489 26.52 -24.73 -15.56
N TYR A 490 25.29 -24.41 -15.94
CA TYR A 490 24.15 -25.29 -15.73
C TYR A 490 24.36 -26.63 -16.45
N LYS A 491 24.07 -27.76 -15.77
CA LYS A 491 24.25 -29.11 -16.32
C LYS A 491 23.24 -29.42 -17.42
N ASN A 492 22.00 -28.96 -17.25
CA ASN A 492 20.88 -29.21 -18.14
C ASN A 492 19.81 -28.12 -17.99
N VAL A 493 18.73 -28.23 -18.78
CA VAL A 493 17.63 -27.25 -18.78
C VAL A 493 16.81 -27.32 -17.48
N GLU A 494 16.75 -28.49 -16.87
CA GLU A 494 16.04 -28.75 -15.62
C GLU A 494 16.72 -28.06 -14.43
N GLU A 495 18.06 -28.08 -14.37
CA GLU A 495 18.82 -27.36 -13.35
C GLU A 495 18.62 -25.84 -13.50
N PHE A 496 18.70 -25.32 -14.73
CA PHE A 496 18.43 -23.91 -14.99
C PHE A 496 17.05 -23.50 -14.47
N GLU A 497 16.00 -24.22 -14.88
CA GLU A 497 14.63 -23.98 -14.42
C GLU A 497 14.50 -24.06 -12.90
N SER A 498 15.04 -25.10 -12.28
CA SER A 498 14.99 -25.28 -10.83
C SER A 498 15.59 -24.08 -10.09
N ARG A 499 16.69 -23.50 -10.61
CA ARG A 499 17.30 -22.29 -10.04
C ARG A 499 16.43 -21.05 -10.23
N GLN A 500 15.72 -20.93 -11.36
CA GLN A 500 14.77 -19.84 -11.55
C GLN A 500 13.64 -19.89 -10.50
N HIS A 501 13.18 -21.08 -10.10
CA HIS A 501 12.19 -21.22 -9.04
C HIS A 501 12.73 -20.96 -7.62
N GLU A 502 14.06 -21.00 -7.43
CA GLU A 502 14.67 -20.98 -6.11
C GLU A 502 14.77 -19.56 -5.52
N SER A 503 15.34 -18.61 -6.27
CA SER A 503 15.57 -17.23 -5.78
C SER A 503 15.81 -16.24 -6.92
N GLU A 504 15.42 -14.98 -6.74
CA GLU A 504 15.72 -13.89 -7.67
C GLU A 504 17.22 -13.60 -7.77
N TYR A 505 18.00 -14.02 -6.76
CA TYR A 505 19.45 -13.97 -6.83
C TYR A 505 20.00 -14.76 -8.03
N PHE A 506 19.42 -15.91 -8.36
CA PHE A 506 19.82 -16.66 -9.56
C PHE A 506 19.45 -15.93 -10.85
N HIS A 507 18.31 -15.23 -10.88
CA HIS A 507 17.93 -14.39 -12.02
C HIS A 507 18.95 -13.28 -12.23
N PHE A 508 19.44 -12.67 -11.13
CA PHE A 508 20.45 -11.63 -11.18
C PHE A 508 21.80 -12.14 -11.69
N LEU A 509 22.26 -13.30 -11.20
CA LEU A 509 23.51 -13.89 -11.69
C LEU A 509 23.44 -14.26 -13.18
N ASP A 510 22.30 -14.75 -13.66
CA ASP A 510 22.09 -15.04 -15.08
C ASP A 510 22.07 -13.75 -15.91
N PHE A 511 21.47 -12.68 -15.40
CA PHE A 511 21.51 -11.37 -16.01
C PHE A 511 22.95 -10.82 -16.12
N LEU A 512 23.75 -10.91 -15.05
CA LEU A 512 25.14 -10.46 -15.07
C LEU A 512 25.97 -11.20 -16.13
N GLU A 513 25.85 -12.52 -16.20
CA GLU A 513 26.54 -13.30 -17.22
C GLU A 513 26.04 -12.94 -18.64
N PHE A 514 24.74 -12.72 -18.80
CA PHE A 514 24.15 -12.34 -20.08
C PHE A 514 24.70 -11.00 -20.59
N ILE A 515 24.74 -9.96 -19.74
CA ILE A 515 25.27 -8.65 -20.16
C ILE A 515 26.78 -8.67 -20.42
N LYS A 516 27.53 -9.57 -19.74
CA LYS A 516 28.97 -9.75 -19.95
C LYS A 516 29.28 -10.35 -21.33
N THR A 517 28.50 -11.32 -21.77
CA THR A 517 28.81 -12.10 -22.97
C THR A 517 28.11 -11.55 -24.21
N LYS A 518 26.90 -11.01 -24.08
CA LYS A 518 26.13 -10.50 -25.21
C LYS A 518 26.82 -9.28 -25.80
N LYS A 519 27.10 -9.35 -27.12
CA LYS A 519 27.77 -8.28 -27.85
C LYS A 519 26.81 -7.53 -28.77
N VAL A 520 26.94 -6.21 -28.77
CA VAL A 520 26.17 -5.28 -29.60
C VAL A 520 27.14 -4.21 -30.10
N ARG A 521 27.10 -3.91 -31.40
CA ARG A 521 28.04 -2.95 -32.05
C ARG A 521 29.51 -3.22 -31.68
N SER A 522 29.90 -4.50 -31.70
CA SER A 522 31.25 -4.98 -31.38
C SER A 522 31.74 -4.77 -29.95
N LYS A 523 30.87 -4.36 -29.01
CA LYS A 523 31.17 -4.24 -27.58
C LYS A 523 30.25 -5.15 -26.76
N ALA A 524 30.72 -5.61 -25.60
CA ALA A 524 29.86 -6.31 -24.66
C ALA A 524 28.80 -5.36 -24.10
N LEU A 525 27.61 -5.87 -23.80
CA LEU A 525 26.48 -5.05 -23.34
C LEU A 525 26.81 -4.35 -22.01
N ILE A 526 27.53 -5.05 -21.13
CA ILE A 526 28.04 -4.53 -19.86
C ILE A 526 28.90 -3.28 -20.03
N ALA A 527 29.63 -3.13 -21.14
CA ALA A 527 30.51 -1.99 -21.37
C ALA A 527 29.75 -0.66 -21.60
N TYR A 528 28.44 -0.71 -21.87
CA TYR A 528 27.61 0.50 -21.97
C TYR A 528 27.14 1.03 -20.62
N ILE A 529 27.22 0.21 -19.58
CA ILE A 529 26.74 0.50 -18.22
C ILE A 529 27.82 0.32 -17.14
N ALA A 530 29.07 0.08 -17.55
CA ALA A 530 30.22 0.00 -16.66
C ALA A 530 30.70 1.40 -16.26
N GLU A 531 31.27 1.52 -15.07
CA GLU A 531 31.89 2.75 -14.56
C GLU A 531 33.32 2.91 -15.09
N ASP A 532 33.47 3.14 -16.38
CA ASP A 532 34.75 3.46 -17.02
C ASP A 532 34.84 4.94 -17.46
N MET A 533 33.71 5.65 -17.57
CA MET A 533 33.63 7.01 -18.12
C MET A 533 32.72 7.94 -17.30
N GLN A 534 33.22 8.53 -16.20
CA GLN A 534 32.62 9.68 -15.49
C GLN A 534 31.08 9.75 -15.48
N ASP A 535 30.42 8.68 -15.02
CA ASP A 535 28.96 8.57 -14.90
C ASP A 535 28.14 8.77 -16.20
N LYS A 536 28.75 8.60 -17.38
CA LYS A 536 28.06 8.69 -18.67
C LYS A 536 27.82 7.29 -19.25
N TYR A 537 26.65 6.73 -18.94
CA TYR A 537 26.21 5.47 -19.52
C TYR A 537 25.49 5.67 -20.86
N ASP A 538 25.72 4.77 -21.80
CA ASP A 538 25.01 4.73 -23.08
C ASP A 538 23.75 3.87 -22.94
N TRP A 539 22.73 4.47 -22.31
CA TRP A 539 21.41 3.85 -22.11
C TRP A 539 20.73 3.48 -23.43
N GLU A 540 21.04 4.19 -24.52
CA GLU A 540 20.48 3.92 -25.84
C GLU A 540 21.03 2.60 -26.40
N SER A 541 22.35 2.44 -26.42
CA SER A 541 22.99 1.20 -26.87
C SER A 541 22.69 0.03 -25.94
N PHE A 542 22.62 0.27 -24.62
CA PHE A 542 22.23 -0.76 -23.66
C PHE A 542 20.80 -1.23 -23.89
N ALA A 543 19.84 -0.30 -23.95
CA ALA A 543 18.43 -0.66 -24.17
C ALA A 543 18.20 -1.32 -25.53
N TYR A 544 18.87 -0.85 -26.59
CA TYR A 544 18.84 -1.52 -27.90
C TYR A 544 19.38 -2.96 -27.82
N GLY A 545 20.48 -3.15 -27.10
CA GLY A 545 21.10 -4.45 -26.97
C GLY A 545 20.32 -5.44 -26.11
N TYR A 546 19.66 -4.94 -25.06
CA TYR A 546 18.86 -5.74 -24.16
C TYR A 546 17.47 -6.03 -24.74
N ASN A 547 16.72 -4.98 -25.09
CA ASN A 547 15.31 -5.03 -25.52
C ASN A 547 15.11 -5.19 -27.04
N GLY A 548 16.17 -5.01 -27.84
CA GLY A 548 16.10 -5.08 -29.30
C GLY A 548 15.67 -3.77 -29.96
N SER A 549 15.44 -3.81 -31.28
CA SER A 549 15.18 -2.62 -32.12
C SER A 549 13.92 -1.83 -31.74
N GLY A 550 12.95 -2.46 -31.07
CA GLY A 550 11.72 -1.83 -30.58
C GLY A 550 11.90 -0.92 -29.36
N TYR A 551 13.11 -0.82 -28.80
CA TYR A 551 13.32 -0.16 -27.50
C TYR A 551 12.93 1.33 -27.45
N LYS A 552 12.96 2.02 -28.59
CA LYS A 552 12.58 3.44 -28.69
C LYS A 552 11.08 3.64 -28.48
N VAL A 553 10.26 2.69 -28.93
CA VAL A 553 8.79 2.78 -28.84
C VAL A 553 8.34 2.75 -27.38
N ASN A 554 8.96 1.89 -26.56
CA ASN A 554 8.66 1.77 -25.13
C ASN A 554 9.50 2.71 -24.25
N GLN A 555 10.34 3.55 -24.87
CA GLN A 555 11.21 4.53 -24.23
C GLN A 555 12.14 3.95 -23.13
N TYR A 556 12.61 2.72 -23.30
CA TYR A 556 13.41 2.04 -22.25
C TYR A 556 14.66 2.81 -21.83
N HIS A 557 15.42 3.30 -22.81
CA HIS A 557 16.61 4.14 -22.57
C HIS A 557 16.32 5.37 -21.71
N ILE A 558 15.22 6.08 -21.97
CA ILE A 558 14.81 7.26 -21.20
C ILE A 558 14.39 6.86 -19.78
N LYS A 559 13.58 5.79 -19.64
CA LYS A 559 13.13 5.30 -18.34
C LYS A 559 14.32 4.87 -17.47
N MET A 560 15.25 4.10 -18.04
CA MET A 560 16.46 3.65 -17.33
C MET A 560 17.31 4.83 -16.90
N GLN A 561 17.52 5.82 -17.78
CA GLN A 561 18.25 7.03 -17.43
C GLN A 561 17.57 7.81 -16.29
N GLN A 562 16.25 8.01 -16.37
CA GLN A 562 15.49 8.73 -15.33
C GLN A 562 15.54 8.00 -13.97
N HIS A 563 15.38 6.68 -13.97
CA HIS A 563 15.50 5.89 -12.75
C HIS A 563 16.93 5.89 -12.22
N TYR A 564 17.95 5.82 -13.08
CA TYR A 564 19.33 5.96 -12.68
C TYR A 564 19.60 7.31 -12.02
N GLU A 565 19.19 8.42 -12.62
CA GLU A 565 19.38 9.75 -12.02
C GLU A 565 18.68 9.87 -10.67
N LYS A 566 17.50 9.25 -10.53
CA LYS A 566 16.80 9.15 -9.26
C LYS A 566 17.62 8.37 -8.23
N PHE A 567 18.06 7.16 -8.55
CA PHE A 567 18.81 6.30 -7.64
C PHE A 567 20.23 6.81 -7.36
N LYS A 568 20.85 7.51 -8.32
CA LYS A 568 22.13 8.19 -8.14
C LYS A 568 21.98 9.29 -7.11
N LYS A 569 20.97 10.15 -7.26
CA LYS A 569 20.59 11.15 -6.25
C LYS A 569 20.14 10.52 -4.94
N GLU A 570 19.85 9.22 -4.87
CA GLU A 570 19.63 8.47 -3.61
C GLU A 570 20.97 8.06 -3.00
N GLY A 571 21.92 7.65 -3.85
CA GLY A 571 23.27 7.21 -3.48
C GLY A 571 24.27 8.32 -3.12
N THR A 572 24.21 9.51 -3.73
CA THR A 572 25.19 10.60 -3.46
C THR A 572 25.07 11.28 -2.11
N TRP A 573 24.04 10.97 -1.31
CA TRP A 573 23.91 11.46 0.06
C TRP A 573 24.43 10.45 1.11
N LEU A 574 25.04 9.35 0.67
CA LEU A 574 25.54 8.26 1.51
C LEU A 574 27.09 8.23 1.61
N THR A 575 27.78 9.14 0.93
CA THR A 575 29.24 9.40 1.05
C THR A 575 29.44 10.80 1.56
#